data_AF-A0A7J6W3T4-F1
#
_entry.id   AF-A0A7J6W3T4-F1
#
_cell.length_a   1.000
_cell.length_b   1.000
_cell.length_c   1.000
_cell.angle_alpha   90.00
_cell.angle_beta   90.00
_cell.angle_gamma   90.00
#
_symmetry.space_group_name_H-M   'P 1'
#
loop_
_entity.id
_entity.type
_entity.pdbx_description
1 polymer ?
#
loop_
_entity_poly.entity_id
_entity_poly.type
_entity_poly.pdbx_seq_one_letter_code
_entity_poly.pdbx_strand_id
1 'polypeptide(L)'
;MESSGCWFNKLPKHMWELSIFSRLTVRDLVWSARVCRLWRSLACETLGRFHRLPWLMISRDKDTHIGTFLCLSDAKIYQLKLTPSASQSYCCGGSSKGYLIMANMQGNFLFDPFSKISIDLPKQYVPRQDMVDAAAVCDFRYYFTKAILSSSMPDSSQLVLAALCSAPHIVEMCRPHNAEWSVTNAVKEEDKGFIIPGRREPLAHIELNMLPMNRSRDAIGQNTGYLVESRGELLMVLRCYYSSVSDDGRTNKNVTTKFVVYKLDQSSVPFQWVQIRSLGDQMLYLGKNASISISAKGNPRIKGNCIYFSDDLWYTFWYGVDPRHLYSDNGVFYLEDGRIDQFFFPTDYDIRSFRSHPIWITPSNILGVQFNTAFD
;
A
#
# COMPACT_ATOMS: atom_id res chain seq x y z
N MET A 1 -11.36 -26.05 51.62
CA MET A 1 -11.99 -25.39 50.47
C MET A 1 -10.87 -24.85 49.60
N GLU A 2 -10.42 -25.66 48.63
CA GLU A 2 -9.47 -25.21 47.61
C GLU A 2 -10.13 -24.12 46.77
N SER A 3 -9.43 -23.01 46.58
CA SER A 3 -9.85 -21.99 45.64
C SER A 3 -9.93 -22.62 44.26
N SER A 4 -11.10 -22.55 43.64
CA SER A 4 -11.36 -22.94 42.26
C SER A 4 -10.54 -22.05 41.33
N GLY A 5 -9.25 -22.35 41.21
CA GLY A 5 -8.33 -21.69 40.29
C GLY A 5 -8.78 -21.98 38.86
N CYS A 6 -9.24 -20.93 38.18
CA CYS A 6 -9.70 -20.93 36.79
C CYS A 6 -8.78 -21.81 35.92
N TRP A 7 -9.29 -22.95 35.44
CA TRP A 7 -8.52 -23.96 34.69
C TRP A 7 -7.78 -23.38 33.48
N PHE A 8 -8.28 -22.27 32.95
CA PHE A 8 -7.67 -21.47 31.88
C PHE A 8 -6.21 -21.05 32.17
N ASN A 9 -5.84 -20.84 33.44
CA ASN A 9 -4.47 -20.48 33.82
C ASN A 9 -3.49 -21.68 33.81
N LYS A 10 -4.00 -22.91 33.63
CA LYS A 10 -3.18 -24.14 33.59
C LYS A 10 -2.84 -24.59 32.17
N LEU A 11 -3.41 -23.95 31.14
CA LEU A 11 -3.14 -24.27 29.74
C LEU A 11 -1.75 -23.76 29.32
N PRO A 12 -0.91 -24.60 28.67
CA PRO A 12 0.37 -24.16 28.14
C PRO A 12 0.24 -23.02 27.12
N LYS A 13 1.22 -22.12 27.08
CA LYS A 13 1.28 -20.98 26.16
C LYS A 13 1.03 -21.35 24.69
N HIS A 14 1.64 -22.44 24.21
CA HIS A 14 1.49 -22.88 22.81
C HIS A 14 0.06 -23.30 22.46
N MET A 15 -0.72 -23.81 23.42
CA MET A 15 -2.13 -24.17 23.20
C MET A 15 -2.98 -22.91 22.97
N TRP A 16 -2.74 -21.87 23.76
CA TRP A 16 -3.37 -20.57 23.56
C TRP A 16 -3.03 -19.99 22.20
N GLU A 17 -1.74 -19.85 21.87
CA GLU A 17 -1.31 -19.18 20.64
C GLU A 17 -1.67 -19.93 19.36
N LEU A 18 -1.45 -21.25 19.32
CA LEU A 18 -1.53 -22.04 18.10
C LEU A 18 -2.88 -22.72 17.89
N SER A 19 -3.67 -22.92 18.94
CA SER A 19 -4.95 -23.64 18.84
C SER A 19 -6.18 -22.78 19.14
N ILE A 20 -6.11 -21.86 20.09
CA ILE A 20 -7.27 -21.06 20.52
C ILE A 20 -7.24 -19.70 19.80
N PHE A 21 -6.25 -18.86 20.11
CA PHE A 21 -6.14 -17.50 19.60
C PHE A 21 -5.82 -17.43 18.10
N SER A 22 -5.14 -18.44 17.55
CA SER A 22 -4.94 -18.56 16.10
C SER A 22 -6.22 -18.76 15.30
N ARG A 23 -7.33 -19.17 15.94
CA ARG A 23 -8.62 -19.40 15.28
C ARG A 23 -9.59 -18.22 15.43
N LEU A 24 -9.26 -17.27 16.30
CA LEU A 24 -10.07 -16.08 16.51
C LEU A 24 -9.91 -15.09 15.35
N THR A 25 -10.97 -14.33 15.08
CA THR A 25 -10.89 -13.15 14.22
C THR A 25 -10.01 -12.08 14.88
N VAL A 26 -9.54 -11.10 14.11
CA VAL A 26 -8.80 -9.96 14.66
C VAL A 26 -9.58 -9.30 15.79
N ARG A 27 -10.88 -9.08 15.58
CA ARG A 27 -11.77 -8.43 16.55
C ARG A 27 -11.84 -9.21 17.86
N ASP A 28 -12.11 -10.50 17.78
CA ASP A 28 -12.29 -11.34 18.98
C ASP A 28 -10.96 -11.50 19.74
N LEU A 29 -9.84 -11.50 19.03
CA LEU A 29 -8.51 -11.53 19.63
C LEU A 29 -8.18 -10.21 20.35
N VAL A 30 -8.55 -9.07 19.77
CA VAL A 30 -8.43 -7.75 20.43
C VAL A 30 -9.32 -7.66 21.67
N TRP A 31 -10.53 -8.22 21.62
CA TRP A 31 -11.41 -8.30 22.80
C TRP A 31 -10.87 -9.24 23.88
N SER A 32 -10.31 -10.38 23.48
CA SER A 32 -9.64 -11.31 24.39
C SER A 32 -8.50 -10.63 25.15
N ALA A 33 -7.78 -9.70 24.51
CA ALA A 33 -6.73 -8.91 25.14
C ALA A 33 -7.21 -7.97 26.26
N ARG A 34 -8.53 -7.78 26.43
CA ARG A 34 -9.14 -6.94 27.48
C ARG A 34 -9.56 -7.74 28.72
N VAL A 35 -9.52 -9.08 28.67
CA VAL A 35 -10.00 -9.95 29.75
C VAL A 35 -9.05 -9.95 30.95
N CYS A 36 -7.76 -10.21 30.74
CA CYS A 36 -6.75 -10.21 31.80
C CYS A 36 -5.34 -9.95 31.24
N ARG A 37 -4.36 -9.70 32.12
CA ARG A 37 -2.95 -9.43 31.72
C ARG A 37 -2.33 -10.58 30.92
N LEU A 38 -2.60 -11.83 31.30
CA LEU A 38 -2.09 -13.02 30.60
C LEU A 38 -2.65 -13.09 29.17
N TRP A 39 -3.96 -12.96 29.01
CA TRP A 39 -4.60 -12.96 27.70
C TRP A 39 -4.16 -11.79 26.84
N ARG A 40 -3.98 -10.60 27.44
CA ARG A 40 -3.39 -9.45 26.75
C ARG A 40 -2.03 -9.80 26.16
N SER A 41 -1.12 -10.36 26.95
CA SER A 41 0.21 -10.76 26.47
C SER A 41 0.13 -11.77 25.32
N LEU A 42 -0.66 -12.84 25.50
CA LEU A 42 -0.81 -13.91 24.50
C LEU A 42 -1.47 -13.40 23.21
N ALA A 43 -2.46 -12.52 23.33
CA ALA A 43 -3.13 -11.90 22.19
C ALA A 43 -2.20 -10.95 21.45
N CYS A 44 -1.38 -10.15 22.15
CA CYS A 44 -0.35 -9.32 21.54
C CYS A 44 0.63 -10.16 20.70
N GLU A 45 1.12 -11.28 21.25
CA GLU A 45 2.04 -12.19 20.55
C GLU A 45 1.36 -12.85 19.34
N THR A 46 0.09 -13.26 19.49
CA THR A 46 -0.70 -13.85 18.41
C THR A 46 -0.99 -12.84 17.30
N LEU A 47 -1.39 -11.60 17.62
CA LEU A 47 -1.54 -10.52 16.65
C LEU A 47 -0.21 -10.24 15.93
N GLY A 48 0.87 -10.15 16.71
CA GLY A 48 2.22 -9.98 16.20
C GLY A 48 2.69 -11.14 15.32
N ARG A 49 2.22 -12.37 15.49
CA ARG A 49 2.61 -13.50 14.62
C ARG A 49 1.73 -13.61 13.39
N PHE A 50 0.42 -13.47 13.55
CA PHE A 50 -0.53 -13.83 12.50
C PHE A 50 -1.17 -12.67 11.77
N HIS A 51 -1.14 -11.45 12.32
CA HIS A 51 -1.84 -10.27 11.80
C HIS A 51 -0.87 -9.17 11.34
N ARG A 52 0.33 -9.55 10.91
CA ARG A 52 1.30 -8.65 10.26
C ARG A 52 0.97 -8.35 8.80
N LEU A 53 -0.06 -9.00 8.24
CA LEU A 53 -0.43 -8.78 6.86
C LEU A 53 -1.02 -7.39 6.63
N PRO A 54 -0.77 -6.78 5.45
CA PRO A 54 -1.45 -5.57 5.04
C PRO A 54 -2.95 -5.78 4.99
N TRP A 55 -3.67 -4.74 5.38
CA TRP A 55 -5.10 -4.61 5.17
C TRP A 55 -5.30 -3.87 3.85
N LEU A 56 -6.39 -4.17 3.15
CA LEU A 56 -6.78 -3.42 1.97
C LEU A 56 -7.90 -2.46 2.38
N MET A 57 -7.64 -1.15 2.35
CA MET A 57 -8.73 -0.17 2.45
C MET A 57 -9.46 -0.16 1.12
N ILE A 58 -10.68 -0.68 1.10
CA ILE A 58 -11.48 -0.87 -0.10
C ILE A 58 -12.34 0.38 -0.38
N SER A 59 -12.80 1.02 0.68
CA SER A 59 -13.86 2.00 0.59
C SER A 59 -13.75 3.04 1.70
N ARG A 60 -14.22 4.26 1.41
CA ARG A 60 -14.15 5.38 2.35
C ARG A 60 -15.28 6.34 2.08
N ASP A 61 -16.23 6.37 2.99
CA ASP A 61 -17.37 7.25 2.90
C ASP A 61 -17.06 8.60 3.57
N LYS A 62 -17.11 9.67 2.78
CA LYS A 62 -16.91 11.05 3.23
C LYS A 62 -18.05 11.56 4.12
N ASP A 63 -19.26 11.01 3.97
CA ASP A 63 -20.48 11.48 4.65
C ASP A 63 -20.62 10.80 6.01
N THR A 64 -20.48 9.46 6.05
CA THR A 64 -20.51 8.71 7.31
C THR A 64 -19.16 8.67 8.02
N HIS A 65 -18.08 9.13 7.38
CA HIS A 65 -16.70 9.03 7.85
C HIS A 65 -16.28 7.58 8.16
N ILE A 66 -16.82 6.59 7.44
CA ILE A 66 -16.49 5.17 7.64
C ILE A 66 -15.49 4.74 6.56
N GLY A 67 -14.37 4.16 6.99
CA GLY A 67 -13.46 3.41 6.12
C GLY A 67 -13.76 1.92 6.22
N THR A 68 -13.82 1.24 5.08
CA THR A 68 -14.02 -0.21 4.98
C THR A 68 -12.72 -0.88 4.60
N PHE A 69 -12.29 -1.85 5.42
CA PHE A 69 -10.99 -2.50 5.29
C PHE A 69 -11.16 -4.01 5.25
N LEU A 70 -10.55 -4.67 4.28
CA LEU A 70 -10.40 -6.12 4.25
C LEU A 70 -9.11 -6.51 4.96
N CYS A 71 -9.24 -7.31 6.01
CA CYS A 71 -8.12 -7.95 6.67
C CYS A 71 -7.81 -9.27 5.97
N LEU A 72 -6.63 -9.39 5.37
CA LEU A 72 -6.22 -10.61 4.70
C LEU A 72 -5.84 -11.75 5.65
N SER A 73 -5.65 -11.47 6.94
CA SER A 73 -5.25 -12.50 7.91
C SER A 73 -6.40 -13.43 8.31
N ASP A 74 -7.63 -12.92 8.32
CA ASP A 74 -8.84 -13.67 8.65
C ASP A 74 -9.93 -13.58 7.56
N ALA A 75 -9.63 -12.92 6.44
CA ALA A 75 -10.53 -12.68 5.32
C ALA A 75 -11.85 -12.01 5.74
N LYS A 76 -11.80 -11.14 6.75
CA LYS A 76 -12.95 -10.38 7.25
C LYS A 76 -12.86 -8.91 6.89
N ILE A 77 -14.03 -8.28 6.80
CA ILE A 77 -14.14 -6.84 6.63
C ILE A 77 -14.42 -6.17 7.95
N TYR A 78 -13.75 -5.04 8.12
CA TYR A 78 -13.81 -4.20 9.28
C TYR A 78 -14.15 -2.78 8.86
N GLN A 79 -15.08 -2.18 9.56
CA GLN A 79 -15.44 -0.78 9.40
C GLN A 79 -14.82 0.02 10.53
N LEU A 80 -14.01 1.02 10.19
CA LEU A 80 -13.36 1.91 11.15
C LEU A 80 -13.83 3.34 10.92
N LYS A 81 -14.22 4.03 12.00
CA LYS A 81 -14.55 5.46 11.94
C LYS A 81 -13.29 6.27 11.67
N LEU A 82 -13.23 7.01 10.58
CA LEU A 82 -12.13 7.92 10.25
C LEU A 82 -12.38 9.32 10.83
N THR A 83 -11.33 10.12 10.91
CA THR A 83 -11.49 11.55 11.24
C THR A 83 -12.16 12.28 10.07
N PRO A 84 -12.91 13.36 10.31
CA PRO A 84 -13.51 14.16 9.23
C PRO A 84 -12.48 14.60 8.20
N SER A 85 -11.33 15.13 8.65
CA SER A 85 -10.21 15.52 7.78
C SER A 85 -9.75 14.35 6.89
N ALA A 86 -9.46 13.19 7.46
CA ALA A 86 -9.01 12.04 6.70
C ALA A 86 -10.08 11.46 5.78
N SER A 87 -11.38 11.57 6.10
CA SER A 87 -12.45 11.06 5.23
C SER A 87 -12.74 11.96 4.02
N GLN A 88 -12.52 13.26 4.16
CA GLN A 88 -12.83 14.29 3.16
C GLN A 88 -11.62 14.64 2.28
N SER A 89 -10.41 14.32 2.72
CA SER A 89 -9.19 14.50 1.92
C SER A 89 -9.13 13.55 0.72
N TYR A 90 -8.30 13.84 -0.27
CA TYR A 90 -7.87 12.87 -1.27
C TYR A 90 -6.86 11.89 -0.63
N CYS A 91 -6.91 10.61 -1.01
CA CYS A 91 -5.91 9.62 -0.60
C CYS A 91 -4.97 9.35 -1.78
N CYS A 92 -3.76 9.89 -1.70
CA CYS A 92 -2.79 9.89 -2.79
C CYS A 92 -2.06 8.54 -2.93
N GLY A 93 -1.95 7.83 -1.81
CA GLY A 93 -1.24 6.56 -1.71
C GLY A 93 -0.97 6.21 -0.24
N GLY A 94 0.12 5.48 -0.01
CA GLY A 94 0.47 4.91 1.28
C GLY A 94 1.98 4.94 1.49
N SER A 95 2.36 4.69 2.74
CA SER A 95 3.71 4.82 3.26
C SER A 95 4.20 3.52 3.90
N SER A 96 5.52 3.37 4.00
CA SER A 96 6.22 2.16 4.49
C SER A 96 5.88 1.75 5.93
N LYS A 97 5.15 2.58 6.70
CA LYS A 97 4.80 2.34 8.11
C LYS A 97 3.30 2.36 8.40
N GLY A 98 2.46 2.13 7.38
CA GLY A 98 1.00 2.09 7.58
C GLY A 98 0.30 3.44 7.54
N TYR A 99 1.02 4.51 7.25
CA TYR A 99 0.43 5.82 7.03
C TYR A 99 -0.11 5.93 5.61
N LEU A 100 -1.26 6.54 5.47
CA LEU A 100 -1.83 7.03 4.23
C LEU A 100 -1.30 8.43 3.94
N ILE A 101 -1.07 8.71 2.66
CA ILE A 101 -0.77 10.06 2.20
C ILE A 101 -2.10 10.73 1.86
N MET A 102 -2.41 11.78 2.60
CA MET A 102 -3.68 12.50 2.49
C MET A 102 -3.42 13.92 2.02
N ALA A 103 -4.32 14.43 1.18
CA ALA A 103 -4.21 15.79 0.65
C ALA A 103 -5.56 16.48 0.58
N ASN A 104 -5.62 17.74 0.98
CA ASN A 104 -6.80 18.59 0.83
C ASN A 104 -6.39 20.06 0.67
N MET A 105 -7.37 20.97 0.65
CA MET A 105 -7.13 22.41 0.52
C MET A 105 -6.31 23.03 1.68
N GLN A 106 -6.24 22.36 2.83
CA GLN A 106 -5.50 22.84 4.01
C GLN A 106 -4.03 22.41 3.95
N GLY A 107 -3.72 21.32 3.25
CA GLY A 107 -2.37 20.82 3.03
C GLY A 107 -2.30 19.30 2.88
N ASN A 108 -1.08 18.80 2.85
CA ASN A 108 -0.77 17.37 2.84
C ASN A 108 -0.47 16.90 4.27
N PHE A 109 -0.90 15.68 4.60
CA PHE A 109 -0.61 15.06 5.88
C PHE A 109 -0.51 13.54 5.74
N LEU A 110 0.22 12.92 6.63
CA LEU A 110 0.21 11.47 6.80
C LEU A 110 -0.86 11.10 7.81
N PHE A 111 -1.59 10.03 7.56
CA PHE A 111 -2.69 9.59 8.43
C PHE A 111 -2.64 8.10 8.68
N ASP A 112 -2.65 7.69 9.95
CA ASP A 112 -2.79 6.29 10.34
C ASP A 112 -4.25 5.98 10.67
N PRO A 113 -4.95 5.16 9.87
CA PRO A 113 -6.35 4.82 10.12
C PRO A 113 -6.57 3.95 11.35
N PHE A 114 -5.55 3.33 11.94
CA PHE A 114 -5.69 2.49 13.13
C PHE A 114 -5.53 3.30 14.42
N SER A 115 -4.50 4.13 14.51
CA SER A 115 -4.26 5.01 15.67
C SER A 115 -4.99 6.35 15.60
N LYS A 116 -5.47 6.75 14.41
CA LYS A 116 -6.04 8.08 14.09
C LYS A 116 -5.06 9.24 14.21
N ILE A 117 -3.77 8.95 14.35
CA ILE A 117 -2.72 9.96 14.38
C ILE A 117 -2.57 10.56 12.98
N SER A 118 -2.50 11.89 12.94
CA SER A 118 -2.17 12.66 11.74
C SER A 118 -0.84 13.37 11.96
N ILE A 119 -0.01 13.41 10.92
CA ILE A 119 1.26 14.13 10.90
C ILE A 119 1.19 15.10 9.74
N ASP A 120 1.08 16.39 10.06
CA ASP A 120 1.06 17.42 9.04
C ASP A 120 2.40 17.47 8.31
N LEU A 121 2.34 17.64 6.99
CA LEU A 121 3.52 17.84 6.18
C LEU A 121 3.74 19.34 5.95
N PRO A 122 5.00 19.79 5.82
CA PRO A 122 5.28 21.18 5.52
C PRO A 122 4.56 21.61 4.24
N LYS A 123 4.16 22.88 4.16
CA LYS A 123 3.57 23.40 2.94
C LYS A 123 4.61 23.36 1.82
N GLN A 124 4.24 22.81 0.66
CA GLN A 124 5.12 22.82 -0.51
C GLN A 124 5.30 24.26 -1.03
N TYR A 125 6.48 24.54 -1.57
CA TYR A 125 6.72 25.79 -2.31
C TYR A 125 5.79 25.82 -3.53
N VAL A 126 5.06 26.93 -3.70
CA VAL A 126 4.15 27.15 -4.82
C VAL A 126 4.84 28.08 -5.83
N PRO A 127 5.25 27.59 -7.02
CA PRO A 127 5.70 28.47 -8.10
C PRO A 127 4.60 29.45 -8.49
N ARG A 128 4.96 30.64 -8.95
CA ARG A 128 3.97 31.66 -9.32
C ARG A 128 3.08 31.18 -10.47
N GLN A 129 1.84 31.65 -10.43
CA GLN A 129 0.72 31.21 -11.25
C GLN A 129 0.85 31.58 -12.74
N ASP A 130 1.80 32.45 -13.06
CA ASP A 130 2.19 32.91 -14.39
C ASP A 130 3.10 31.93 -15.16
N MET A 131 3.64 30.91 -14.51
CA MET A 131 4.50 29.90 -15.13
C MET A 131 3.78 28.60 -15.56
N VAL A 132 2.45 28.54 -15.48
CA VAL A 132 1.67 27.31 -15.74
C VAL A 132 0.55 27.56 -16.73
N ASP A 133 0.52 26.81 -17.83
CA ASP A 133 -0.52 26.91 -18.86
C ASP A 133 -1.92 26.72 -18.27
N ALA A 134 -2.80 27.68 -18.58
CA ALA A 134 -4.17 27.79 -18.07
C ALA A 134 -5.12 26.62 -18.44
N ALA A 135 -4.64 25.62 -19.21
CA ALA A 135 -5.42 24.44 -19.59
C ALA A 135 -5.47 23.35 -18.49
N ALA A 136 -4.63 23.43 -17.45
CA ALA A 136 -4.60 22.46 -16.35
C ALA A 136 -5.57 22.87 -15.21
N VAL A 137 -6.87 22.97 -15.49
CA VAL A 137 -7.92 23.19 -14.46
C VAL A 137 -8.25 21.86 -13.77
N CYS A 138 -7.28 21.41 -13.01
CA CYS A 138 -7.24 20.10 -12.42
C CYS A 138 -6.33 20.33 -11.19
N ASP A 139 -6.92 20.43 -10.00
CA ASP A 139 -6.36 20.94 -8.73
C ASP A 139 -5.17 20.10 -8.17
N PHE A 140 -4.50 19.34 -9.03
CA PHE A 140 -3.57 18.26 -8.73
C PHE A 140 -2.10 18.67 -8.63
N ARG A 141 -1.84 19.95 -8.36
CA ARG A 141 -0.50 20.52 -8.48
C ARG A 141 0.49 20.03 -7.41
N TYR A 142 0.07 19.32 -6.35
CA TYR A 142 0.84 19.28 -5.09
C TYR A 142 0.75 17.96 -4.29
N TYR A 143 0.82 16.77 -4.89
CA TYR A 143 0.56 15.53 -4.15
C TYR A 143 1.65 14.45 -4.26
N PHE A 144 2.02 13.88 -3.10
CA PHE A 144 2.94 12.76 -3.02
C PHE A 144 2.25 11.45 -3.44
N THR A 145 2.88 10.72 -4.34
CA THR A 145 2.43 9.42 -4.82
C THR A 145 2.91 8.28 -3.91
N LYS A 146 4.05 8.48 -3.25
CA LYS A 146 4.66 7.51 -2.32
C LYS A 146 5.47 8.25 -1.27
N ALA A 147 5.51 7.69 -0.07
CA ALA A 147 6.25 8.23 1.06
C ALA A 147 6.99 7.12 1.80
N ILE A 148 8.21 7.40 2.26
CA ILE A 148 9.01 6.50 3.08
C ILE A 148 9.41 7.24 4.35
N LEU A 149 9.10 6.63 5.50
CA LEU A 149 9.43 7.14 6.82
C LEU A 149 10.69 6.44 7.35
N SER A 150 11.67 7.22 7.82
CA SER A 150 12.89 6.69 8.45
C SER A 150 12.63 6.03 9.80
N SER A 151 11.61 6.47 10.54
CA SER A 151 11.25 5.93 11.86
C SER A 151 9.74 5.75 12.00
N SER A 152 9.32 4.90 12.95
CA SER A 152 7.91 4.60 13.23
C SER A 152 7.27 5.53 14.25
N MET A 153 8.04 6.46 14.84
CA MET A 153 7.56 7.36 15.90
C MET A 153 7.25 8.74 15.30
N PRO A 154 5.99 9.22 15.37
CA PRO A 154 5.60 10.51 14.82
C PRO A 154 6.39 11.70 15.41
N ASP A 155 6.77 11.59 16.69
CA ASP A 155 7.33 12.67 17.51
C ASP A 155 8.86 12.67 17.55
N SER A 156 9.50 11.88 16.69
CA SER A 156 10.96 11.83 16.63
C SER A 156 11.48 13.01 15.81
N SER A 157 12.32 13.85 16.41
CA SER A 157 13.12 14.87 15.70
C SER A 157 14.02 14.29 14.60
N GLN A 158 14.15 12.96 14.52
CA GLN A 158 14.91 12.21 13.52
C GLN A 158 14.04 11.64 12.38
N LEU A 159 12.72 11.89 12.39
CA LEU A 159 11.84 11.41 11.33
C LEU A 159 12.19 12.12 10.02
N VAL A 160 12.60 11.35 9.02
CA VAL A 160 12.89 11.80 7.65
C VAL A 160 11.84 11.17 6.76
N LEU A 161 11.11 12.02 6.05
CA LEU A 161 10.18 11.66 5.01
C LEU A 161 10.88 11.82 3.67
N ALA A 162 10.87 10.81 2.83
CA ALA A 162 11.17 10.94 1.41
C ALA A 162 9.89 10.67 0.63
N ALA A 163 9.52 11.56 -0.29
CA ALA A 163 8.27 11.44 -1.01
C ALA A 163 8.41 11.74 -2.52
N LEU A 164 7.67 10.99 -3.34
CA LEU A 164 7.70 11.09 -4.80
C LEU A 164 6.55 11.95 -5.31
N CYS A 165 6.85 13.06 -5.98
CA CYS A 165 5.85 13.97 -6.55
C CYS A 165 5.28 13.47 -7.89
N SER A 166 4.06 13.91 -8.23
CA SER A 166 3.33 13.50 -9.44
C SER A 166 3.87 14.09 -10.76
N ALA A 167 4.74 15.11 -10.74
CA ALA A 167 5.37 15.70 -11.93
C ALA A 167 6.64 16.50 -11.57
N PRO A 168 7.73 16.45 -12.39
CA PRO A 168 8.48 15.23 -12.73
C PRO A 168 9.11 14.60 -11.47
N HIS A 169 9.78 13.46 -11.60
CA HIS A 169 10.42 12.57 -10.60
C HIS A 169 11.30 13.21 -9.49
N ILE A 170 10.77 14.18 -8.76
CA ILE A 170 11.44 14.87 -7.67
C ILE A 170 11.20 14.07 -6.41
N VAL A 171 12.29 13.72 -5.74
CA VAL A 171 12.27 13.17 -4.39
C VAL A 171 12.40 14.36 -3.44
N GLU A 172 11.32 14.66 -2.74
CA GLU A 172 11.34 15.70 -1.71
C GLU A 172 11.61 15.05 -0.35
N MET A 173 12.53 15.65 0.41
CA MET A 173 12.85 15.20 1.75
C MET A 173 12.45 16.25 2.79
N CYS A 174 11.77 15.84 3.86
CA CYS A 174 11.50 16.73 4.99
C CYS A 174 11.66 16.02 6.33
N ARG A 175 11.79 16.83 7.39
CA ARG A 175 11.51 16.41 8.76
C ARG A 175 10.15 16.99 9.14
N PRO A 176 9.21 16.22 9.74
CA PRO A 176 7.83 16.64 9.97
C PRO A 176 7.60 17.81 10.95
N HIS A 177 8.65 18.55 11.33
CA HIS A 177 8.55 19.78 12.14
C HIS A 177 9.41 20.93 11.60
N ASN A 178 9.99 20.75 10.41
CA ASN A 178 10.68 21.83 9.71
C ASN A 178 9.64 22.65 8.93
N ALA A 179 9.86 23.97 8.86
CA ALA A 179 8.98 24.86 8.10
C ALA A 179 9.03 24.62 6.57
N GLU A 180 10.10 23.98 6.07
CA GLU A 180 10.42 23.91 4.64
C GLU A 180 10.86 22.51 4.20
N TRP A 181 10.59 22.21 2.92
CA TRP A 181 11.07 21.02 2.23
C TRP A 181 12.51 21.23 1.74
N SER A 182 13.37 20.22 1.95
CA SER A 182 14.65 20.16 1.24
C SER A 182 14.47 19.36 -0.04
N VAL A 183 14.47 20.06 -1.17
CA VAL A 183 14.44 19.43 -2.50
C VAL A 183 15.87 19.03 -2.84
N THR A 184 16.11 17.73 -3.04
CA THR A 184 17.39 17.22 -3.57
C THR A 184 17.11 16.67 -4.96
N ASN A 185 17.85 17.17 -5.95
CA ASN A 185 17.73 16.91 -7.41
C ASN A 185 16.70 17.74 -8.21
N ALA A 186 16.29 18.92 -7.76
CA ALA A 186 15.83 19.94 -8.71
C ALA A 186 17.05 20.73 -9.19
N VAL A 187 17.42 20.59 -10.45
CA VAL A 187 18.28 21.57 -11.11
C VAL A 187 17.56 22.91 -10.94
N LYS A 188 18.17 23.86 -10.22
CA LYS A 188 17.64 25.22 -10.13
C LYS A 188 17.60 25.78 -11.55
N GLU A 189 16.42 26.03 -12.09
CA GLU A 189 16.27 26.87 -13.28
C GLU A 189 16.71 28.28 -12.91
N GLU A 190 17.94 28.63 -13.26
CA GLU A 190 18.31 30.02 -13.51
C GLU A 190 18.18 30.24 -15.01
N ASP A 191 17.22 31.10 -15.37
CA ASP A 191 17.10 31.87 -16.60
C ASP A 191 18.14 31.56 -17.68
N LYS A 192 17.81 30.60 -18.55
CA LYS A 192 17.99 30.66 -20.01
C LYS A 192 17.54 29.34 -20.60
N GLY A 193 16.59 29.43 -21.53
CA GLY A 193 16.09 28.29 -22.27
C GLY A 193 17.23 27.45 -22.84
N PHE A 194 17.11 26.13 -22.67
CA PHE A 194 17.98 25.18 -23.34
C PHE A 194 17.14 24.18 -24.14
N ILE A 195 17.28 24.32 -25.45
CA ILE A 195 17.34 23.23 -26.43
C ILE A 195 18.14 22.08 -25.81
N ILE A 196 17.66 20.85 -25.91
CA ILE A 196 18.38 19.62 -25.50
C ILE A 196 19.66 19.49 -26.35
N PRO A 197 20.89 19.64 -25.81
CA PRO A 197 22.10 19.41 -26.58
C PRO A 197 23.00 18.40 -25.85
N GLY A 198 22.95 17.14 -26.31
CA GLY A 198 24.01 16.17 -26.06
C GLY A 198 24.06 15.59 -24.64
N ARG A 199 23.91 14.26 -24.58
CA ARG A 199 24.29 13.43 -23.43
C ARG A 199 25.63 13.88 -22.86
N ARG A 200 25.63 14.38 -21.63
CA ARG A 200 26.79 14.29 -20.73
C ARG A 200 26.41 13.28 -19.64
N GLU A 201 26.88 12.06 -19.83
CA GLU A 201 26.70 10.98 -18.88
C GLU A 201 27.34 11.34 -17.52
N PRO A 202 26.64 11.12 -16.38
CA PRO A 202 27.27 11.25 -15.08
C PRO A 202 28.39 10.22 -14.92
N LEU A 203 29.53 10.69 -14.37
CA LEU A 203 30.68 9.88 -13.99
C LEU A 203 30.23 8.74 -13.06
N ALA A 204 30.20 7.52 -13.62
CA ALA A 204 29.80 6.26 -12.98
C ALA A 204 28.36 6.21 -12.43
N HIS A 205 27.37 6.34 -13.30
CA HIS A 205 26.05 5.75 -13.05
C HIS A 205 26.04 4.36 -13.70
N ILE A 206 25.76 3.31 -12.92
CA ILE A 206 25.35 2.03 -13.51
C ILE A 206 23.90 2.26 -13.91
N GLU A 207 23.61 2.33 -15.22
CA GLU A 207 22.24 2.14 -15.69
C GLU A 207 21.77 0.79 -15.14
N LEU A 208 20.97 0.83 -14.07
CA LEU A 208 20.06 -0.26 -13.74
C LEU A 208 19.19 -0.35 -14.98
N ASN A 209 19.50 -1.22 -15.94
CA ASN A 209 18.67 -1.44 -17.12
C ASN A 209 17.23 -1.59 -16.63
N MET A 210 16.43 -0.52 -16.79
CA MET A 210 15.18 -0.32 -16.04
C MET A 210 14.09 -1.32 -16.46
N LEU A 211 14.37 -2.17 -17.44
CA LEU A 211 13.53 -3.23 -17.94
C LEU A 211 14.42 -4.38 -18.43
N PRO A 212 14.03 -5.66 -18.28
CA PRO A 212 14.59 -6.71 -19.13
C PRO A 212 14.30 -6.30 -20.58
N MET A 213 15.31 -5.82 -21.30
CA MET A 213 15.22 -5.39 -22.71
C MET A 213 15.13 -6.60 -23.65
N ASN A 214 14.17 -7.46 -23.36
CA ASN A 214 13.46 -8.31 -24.29
C ASN A 214 12.04 -8.39 -23.72
N ARG A 215 11.17 -7.46 -24.11
CA ARG A 215 9.73 -7.66 -23.92
C ARG A 215 9.43 -9.07 -24.42
N SER A 216 8.95 -9.95 -23.54
CA SER A 216 8.48 -11.27 -23.98
C SER A 216 7.54 -11.01 -25.16
N ARG A 217 7.90 -11.52 -26.35
CA ARG A 217 7.07 -11.44 -27.55
C ARG A 217 5.69 -12.07 -27.33
N ASP A 218 5.53 -12.83 -26.24
CA ASP A 218 4.31 -13.52 -25.83
C ASP A 218 3.39 -12.67 -24.93
N ALA A 219 3.74 -11.41 -24.64
CA ALA A 219 2.86 -10.49 -23.91
C ALA A 219 1.86 -9.83 -24.88
N ILE A 220 0.78 -10.54 -25.20
CA ILE A 220 -0.41 -9.99 -25.83
C ILE A 220 -1.12 -9.10 -24.78
N GLY A 221 -0.62 -7.88 -24.51
CA GLY A 221 -1.20 -6.99 -23.49
C GLY A 221 -0.34 -5.79 -23.05
N GLN A 222 -0.94 -4.89 -22.25
CA GLN A 222 -0.24 -3.81 -21.55
C GLN A 222 0.48 -4.36 -20.31
N ASN A 223 1.55 -3.69 -19.89
CA ASN A 223 2.35 -4.12 -18.73
C ASN A 223 2.62 -2.96 -17.76
N THR A 224 2.50 -3.24 -16.46
CA THR A 224 2.96 -2.34 -15.37
C THR A 224 4.08 -3.02 -14.61
N GLY A 225 5.17 -2.29 -14.35
CA GLY A 225 6.32 -2.79 -13.60
C GLY A 225 6.33 -2.30 -12.15
N TYR A 226 6.72 -3.19 -11.22
CA TYR A 226 6.93 -2.89 -9.81
C TYR A 226 8.35 -3.28 -9.42
N LEU A 227 9.01 -2.43 -8.64
CA LEU A 227 10.26 -2.78 -7.97
C LEU A 227 9.98 -3.12 -6.51
N VAL A 228 10.44 -4.28 -6.08
CA VAL A 228 10.18 -4.81 -4.75
C VAL A 228 11.51 -5.24 -4.13
N GLU A 229 11.82 -4.73 -2.94
CA GLU A 229 12.87 -5.31 -2.11
C GLU A 229 12.31 -6.55 -1.40
N SER A 230 13.05 -7.65 -1.45
CA SER A 230 12.72 -8.90 -0.77
C SER A 230 13.99 -9.59 -0.29
N ARG A 231 14.19 -9.64 1.04
CA ARG A 231 15.32 -10.34 1.68
C ARG A 231 16.69 -9.81 1.29
N GLY A 232 16.82 -8.51 1.07
CA GLY A 232 18.04 -7.87 0.59
C GLY A 232 18.25 -8.04 -0.92
N GLU A 233 17.33 -8.70 -1.63
CA GLU A 233 17.36 -8.86 -3.07
C GLU A 233 16.38 -7.88 -3.73
N LEU A 234 16.73 -7.40 -4.92
CA LEU A 234 15.86 -6.53 -5.70
C LEU A 234 15.11 -7.37 -6.74
N LEU A 235 13.79 -7.29 -6.70
CA LEU A 235 12.89 -7.95 -7.64
C LEU A 235 12.22 -6.91 -8.55
N MET A 236 12.08 -7.25 -9.82
CA MET A 236 11.20 -6.57 -10.76
C MET A 236 10.03 -7.48 -11.08
N VAL A 237 8.81 -6.98 -10.84
CA VAL A 237 7.58 -7.71 -11.12
C VAL A 237 6.85 -7.01 -12.26
N LEU A 238 6.56 -7.74 -13.32
CA LEU A 238 5.75 -7.26 -14.44
C LEU A 238 4.34 -7.83 -14.31
N ARG A 239 3.35 -6.96 -14.20
CA ARG A 239 1.93 -7.29 -14.28
C ARG A 239 1.47 -7.16 -15.72
N CYS A 240 1.00 -8.25 -16.31
CA CYS A 240 0.41 -8.26 -17.65
C CYS A 240 -1.12 -8.18 -17.53
N TYR A 241 -1.73 -7.30 -18.31
CA TYR A 241 -3.19 -7.14 -18.34
C TYR A 241 -3.64 -6.70 -19.73
N TYR A 242 -4.93 -6.92 -20.01
CA TYR A 242 -5.60 -6.28 -21.14
C TYR A 242 -6.64 -5.30 -20.63
N SER A 243 -6.92 -4.26 -21.43
CA SER A 243 -8.03 -3.36 -21.16
C SER A 243 -9.27 -3.89 -21.90
N SER A 244 -10.30 -4.27 -21.15
CA SER A 244 -11.63 -4.56 -21.68
C SER A 244 -12.48 -3.31 -21.62
N VAL A 245 -13.17 -3.00 -22.72
CA VAL A 245 -14.18 -1.95 -22.76
C VAL A 245 -15.53 -2.57 -22.39
N SER A 246 -16.30 -1.93 -21.51
CA SER A 246 -17.69 -2.33 -21.24
C SER A 246 -18.58 -2.15 -22.47
N ASP A 247 -19.71 -2.87 -22.51
CA ASP A 247 -20.69 -2.81 -23.60
C ASP A 247 -21.24 -1.40 -23.87
N ASP A 248 -21.21 -0.51 -22.87
CA ASP A 248 -21.64 0.90 -23.01
C ASP A 248 -20.57 1.82 -23.61
N GLY A 249 -19.38 1.31 -23.93
CA GLY A 249 -18.26 2.05 -24.52
C GLY A 249 -17.62 3.10 -23.61
N ARG A 250 -18.03 3.16 -22.32
CA ARG A 250 -17.65 4.24 -21.41
C ARG A 250 -16.64 3.84 -20.35
N THR A 251 -16.44 2.54 -20.09
CA THR A 251 -15.55 2.09 -19.02
C THR A 251 -14.43 1.20 -19.56
N ASN A 252 -13.18 1.53 -19.19
CA ASN A 252 -12.02 0.68 -19.41
C ASN A 252 -11.73 -0.08 -18.11
N LYS A 253 -11.83 -1.40 -18.15
CA LYS A 253 -11.42 -2.29 -17.05
C LYS A 253 -10.10 -2.93 -17.43
N ASN A 254 -9.10 -2.83 -16.55
CA ASN A 254 -7.92 -3.68 -16.67
C ASN A 254 -8.24 -5.07 -16.13
N VAL A 255 -7.82 -6.11 -16.83
CA VAL A 255 -7.97 -7.50 -16.37
C VAL A 255 -6.58 -8.12 -16.36
N THR A 256 -6.08 -8.41 -15.16
CA THR A 256 -4.77 -9.04 -14.99
C THR A 256 -4.82 -10.48 -15.47
N THR A 257 -3.83 -10.86 -16.29
CA THR A 257 -3.72 -12.19 -16.87
C THR A 257 -2.59 -13.01 -16.27
N LYS A 258 -1.46 -12.36 -15.93
CA LYS A 258 -0.31 -13.02 -15.31
C LYS A 258 0.64 -12.01 -14.68
N PHE A 259 1.54 -12.53 -13.85
CA PHE A 259 2.73 -11.82 -13.41
C PHE A 259 4.00 -12.56 -13.83
N VAL A 260 5.05 -11.78 -14.10
CA VAL A 260 6.39 -12.31 -14.35
C VAL A 260 7.35 -11.65 -13.38
N VAL A 261 8.15 -12.44 -12.66
CA VAL A 261 9.08 -11.93 -11.65
C VAL A 261 10.52 -12.16 -12.10
N TYR A 262 11.33 -11.11 -11.99
CA TYR A 262 12.75 -11.12 -12.25
C TYR A 262 13.50 -10.73 -10.98
N LYS A 263 14.62 -11.39 -10.74
CA LYS A 263 15.59 -11.06 -9.70
C LYS A 263 16.79 -10.38 -10.35
N LEU A 264 17.31 -9.33 -9.72
CA LEU A 264 18.55 -8.70 -10.16
C LEU A 264 19.74 -9.57 -9.77
N ASP A 265 20.44 -10.09 -10.77
CA ASP A 265 21.75 -10.72 -10.63
C ASP A 265 22.85 -9.67 -10.72
N GLN A 266 23.60 -9.54 -9.62
CA GLN A 266 24.70 -8.58 -9.46
C GLN A 266 26.07 -9.24 -9.62
N SER A 267 26.13 -10.53 -9.98
CA SER A 267 27.38 -11.27 -10.13
C SER A 267 28.20 -10.87 -11.36
N SER A 268 27.58 -10.23 -12.35
CA SER A 268 28.21 -9.74 -13.58
C SER A 268 27.88 -8.28 -13.85
N VAL A 269 28.75 -7.58 -14.59
CA VAL A 269 28.48 -6.24 -15.12
C VAL A 269 28.35 -6.34 -16.66
N PRO A 270 27.27 -5.85 -17.28
CA PRO A 270 26.11 -5.19 -16.65
C PRO A 270 25.28 -6.17 -15.82
N PHE A 271 24.60 -5.65 -14.78
CA PHE A 271 23.67 -6.43 -13.99
C PHE A 271 22.57 -7.03 -14.88
N GLN A 272 22.11 -8.22 -14.55
CA GLN A 272 21.16 -8.96 -15.37
C GLN A 272 19.86 -9.24 -14.61
N TRP A 273 18.73 -9.15 -15.28
CA TRP A 273 17.44 -9.56 -14.74
C TRP A 273 17.19 -11.03 -15.08
N VAL A 274 17.23 -11.89 -14.06
CA VAL A 274 17.00 -13.32 -14.22
C VAL A 274 15.58 -13.65 -13.78
N GLN A 275 14.78 -14.22 -14.69
CA GLN A 275 13.41 -14.62 -14.36
C GLN A 275 13.43 -15.72 -13.29
N ILE A 276 12.66 -15.53 -12.22
CA ILE A 276 12.43 -16.53 -11.20
C ILE A 276 11.01 -17.06 -11.29
N ARG A 277 10.82 -18.34 -10.95
CA ARG A 277 9.51 -19.01 -10.96
C ARG A 277 8.97 -19.27 -9.55
N SER A 278 9.76 -18.96 -8.52
CA SER A 278 9.35 -19.12 -7.13
C SER A 278 9.92 -18.02 -6.27
N LEU A 279 9.06 -17.49 -5.40
CA LEU A 279 9.40 -16.56 -4.32
C LEU A 279 9.67 -17.30 -2.99
N GLY A 280 9.60 -18.65 -3.01
CA GLY A 280 9.69 -19.47 -1.80
C GLY A 280 8.55 -19.16 -0.83
N ASP A 281 8.89 -18.84 0.41
CA ASP A 281 7.95 -18.43 1.46
C ASP A 281 7.65 -16.93 1.45
N GLN A 282 8.09 -16.16 0.45
CA GLN A 282 7.71 -14.75 0.30
C GLN A 282 6.38 -14.58 -0.43
N MET A 283 5.65 -13.54 -0.05
CA MET A 283 4.49 -13.03 -0.75
C MET A 283 4.73 -11.57 -1.09
N LEU A 284 4.22 -11.14 -2.24
CA LEU A 284 4.30 -9.74 -2.64
C LEU A 284 2.93 -9.09 -2.56
N TYR A 285 2.89 -7.83 -2.11
CA TYR A 285 1.71 -6.99 -2.10
C TYR A 285 1.96 -5.82 -3.05
N LEU A 286 1.24 -5.82 -4.16
CA LEU A 286 1.41 -4.88 -5.25
C LEU A 286 0.15 -4.03 -5.40
N GLY A 287 0.35 -2.74 -5.48
CA GLY A 287 -0.69 -1.81 -5.85
C GLY A 287 -0.11 -0.43 -6.11
N LYS A 288 -0.97 0.53 -6.43
CA LYS A 288 -0.59 1.93 -6.70
C LYS A 288 0.35 2.48 -5.64
N ASN A 289 0.11 2.12 -4.38
CA ASN A 289 0.84 2.64 -3.25
C ASN A 289 1.86 1.69 -2.63
N ALA A 290 1.94 0.43 -3.10
CA ALA A 290 2.66 -0.60 -2.39
C ALA A 290 3.43 -1.53 -3.34
N SER A 291 4.64 -1.85 -2.90
CA SER A 291 5.50 -2.87 -3.50
C SER A 291 6.25 -3.49 -2.34
N ILE A 292 5.56 -4.36 -1.59
CA ILE A 292 6.01 -4.86 -0.29
C ILE A 292 6.20 -6.37 -0.36
N SER A 293 7.27 -6.88 0.23
CA SER A 293 7.49 -8.31 0.41
C SER A 293 7.31 -8.72 1.87
N ILE A 294 6.57 -9.81 2.12
CA ILE A 294 6.31 -10.33 3.47
C ILE A 294 6.51 -11.83 3.48
N SER A 295 7.13 -12.32 4.55
CA SER A 295 7.30 -13.75 4.78
C SER A 295 6.03 -14.43 5.28
N ALA A 296 5.66 -15.53 4.64
CA ALA A 296 4.63 -16.46 5.10
C ALA A 296 5.16 -17.42 6.20
N LYS A 297 6.48 -17.43 6.45
CA LYS A 297 7.10 -18.33 7.42
C LYS A 297 6.49 -18.18 8.81
N GLY A 298 6.11 -19.30 9.41
CA GLY A 298 5.54 -19.34 10.76
C GLY A 298 4.07 -18.96 10.85
N ASN A 299 3.39 -18.74 9.72
CA ASN A 299 1.94 -18.59 9.66
C ASN A 299 1.32 -19.68 8.75
N PRO A 300 0.73 -20.74 9.31
CA PRO A 300 0.16 -21.84 8.52
C PRO A 300 -1.10 -21.44 7.75
N ARG A 301 -1.71 -20.27 8.06
CA ARG A 301 -2.91 -19.76 7.37
C ARG A 301 -2.57 -19.02 6.08
N ILE A 302 -1.29 -18.76 5.83
CA ILE A 302 -0.86 -17.94 4.71
C ILE A 302 0.05 -18.75 3.80
N LYS A 303 -0.23 -18.74 2.50
CA LYS A 303 0.60 -19.38 1.49
C LYS A 303 1.68 -18.40 1.02
N GLY A 304 2.93 -18.83 0.96
CA GLY A 304 3.99 -18.12 0.24
C GLY A 304 3.84 -18.29 -1.27
N ASN A 305 4.82 -17.81 -2.03
CA ASN A 305 4.88 -17.98 -3.48
C ASN A 305 3.67 -17.40 -4.24
N CYS A 306 3.15 -16.27 -3.76
CA CYS A 306 2.01 -15.59 -4.37
C CYS A 306 2.16 -14.07 -4.37
N ILE A 307 1.35 -13.43 -5.21
CA ILE A 307 1.30 -11.99 -5.39
C ILE A 307 -0.13 -11.54 -5.16
N TYR A 308 -0.35 -10.77 -4.10
CA TYR A 308 -1.59 -10.04 -3.86
C TYR A 308 -1.51 -8.74 -4.65
N PHE A 309 -2.52 -8.49 -5.47
CA PHE A 309 -2.59 -7.27 -6.25
C PHE A 309 -3.95 -6.59 -6.13
N SER A 310 -3.92 -5.26 -6.25
CA SER A 310 -5.09 -4.41 -6.31
C SER A 310 -5.12 -3.60 -7.60
N ASP A 311 -6.21 -2.89 -7.86
CA ASP A 311 -6.32 -2.06 -9.04
C ASP A 311 -5.41 -0.83 -8.92
N ASP A 312 -4.69 -0.56 -10.01
CA ASP A 312 -3.70 0.51 -10.12
C ASP A 312 -4.06 1.52 -11.21
N LEU A 313 -5.30 1.48 -11.70
CA LEU A 313 -5.81 2.39 -12.72
C LEU A 313 -5.58 3.84 -12.32
N TRP A 314 -4.77 4.51 -13.13
CA TRP A 314 -4.38 5.90 -12.94
C TRP A 314 -5.54 6.86 -13.28
N TYR A 315 -6.48 6.44 -14.12
CA TYR A 315 -7.54 7.30 -14.67
C TYR A 315 -8.45 7.87 -13.57
N THR A 316 -8.85 7.04 -12.62
CA THR A 316 -9.68 7.41 -11.46
C THR A 316 -8.99 8.38 -10.49
N PHE A 317 -7.66 8.57 -10.60
CA PHE A 317 -6.97 9.65 -9.90
C PHE A 317 -7.30 11.03 -10.47
N TRP A 318 -7.33 11.17 -11.79
CA TRP A 318 -7.55 12.46 -12.47
C TRP A 318 -9.02 12.85 -12.60
N TYR A 319 -9.89 11.86 -12.81
CA TYR A 319 -11.31 12.11 -13.10
C TYR A 319 -12.24 11.84 -11.89
N GLY A 320 -11.65 11.46 -10.75
CA GLY A 320 -12.39 11.00 -9.58
C GLY A 320 -12.95 9.58 -9.77
N VAL A 321 -13.61 9.07 -8.72
CA VAL A 321 -14.31 7.79 -8.79
C VAL A 321 -15.68 8.02 -9.40
N ASP A 322 -15.87 7.67 -10.67
CA ASP A 322 -17.22 7.48 -11.20
C ASP A 322 -17.78 6.21 -10.57
N PRO A 323 -18.93 6.27 -9.86
CA PRO A 323 -19.58 5.08 -9.31
C PRO A 323 -20.03 4.08 -10.39
N ARG A 324 -19.79 4.33 -11.68
CA ARG A 324 -19.95 3.39 -12.79
C ARG A 324 -18.65 2.65 -13.17
N HIS A 325 -17.48 3.12 -12.72
CA HIS A 325 -16.18 2.48 -12.95
C HIS A 325 -15.81 1.48 -11.84
N LEU A 326 -16.74 0.58 -11.53
CA LEU A 326 -16.72 -0.24 -10.31
C LEU A 326 -15.82 -1.47 -10.34
N TYR A 327 -14.93 -1.62 -11.30
CA TYR A 327 -14.21 -2.87 -11.46
C TYR A 327 -12.78 -2.72 -10.99
N SER A 328 -12.53 -3.00 -9.71
CA SER A 328 -11.17 -3.09 -9.19
C SER A 328 -10.55 -4.43 -9.58
N ASP A 329 -9.68 -4.43 -10.58
CA ASP A 329 -8.84 -5.57 -10.92
C ASP A 329 -8.01 -5.98 -9.69
N ASN A 330 -8.39 -7.07 -9.04
CA ASN A 330 -7.79 -7.52 -7.79
C ASN A 330 -7.68 -9.04 -7.74
N GLY A 331 -6.72 -9.53 -6.99
CA GLY A 331 -6.61 -10.97 -6.78
C GLY A 331 -5.30 -11.41 -6.15
N VAL A 332 -5.22 -12.72 -5.97
CA VAL A 332 -4.01 -13.44 -5.58
C VAL A 332 -3.56 -14.25 -6.79
N PHE A 333 -2.39 -13.92 -7.32
CA PHE A 333 -1.72 -14.72 -8.34
C PHE A 333 -0.77 -15.71 -7.66
N TYR A 334 -0.96 -16.99 -7.96
CA TYR A 334 -0.10 -18.06 -7.45
C TYR A 334 0.98 -18.39 -8.49
N LEU A 335 2.26 -18.23 -8.13
CA LEU A 335 3.37 -18.49 -9.07
C LEU A 335 3.53 -19.98 -9.42
N GLU A 336 2.97 -20.86 -8.59
CA GLU A 336 3.07 -22.31 -8.73
C GLU A 336 2.32 -22.84 -9.96
N ASP A 337 1.09 -22.37 -10.16
CA ASP A 337 0.17 -22.84 -11.21
C ASP A 337 -0.30 -21.71 -12.15
N GLY A 338 0.05 -20.46 -11.86
CA GLY A 338 -0.38 -19.28 -12.62
C GLY A 338 -1.84 -18.89 -12.39
N ARG A 339 -2.52 -19.51 -11.42
CA ARG A 339 -3.94 -19.24 -11.11
C ARG A 339 -4.10 -17.85 -10.47
N ILE A 340 -5.19 -17.18 -10.82
CA ILE A 340 -5.63 -15.93 -10.19
C ILE A 340 -6.95 -16.17 -9.48
N ASP A 341 -6.96 -15.96 -8.17
CA ASP A 341 -8.19 -15.93 -7.38
C ASP A 341 -8.54 -14.49 -7.01
N GLN A 342 -9.74 -14.04 -7.38
CA GLN A 342 -10.24 -12.75 -6.93
C GLN A 342 -10.63 -12.85 -5.46
N PHE A 343 -10.26 -11.85 -4.64
CA PHE A 343 -10.48 -11.90 -3.19
C PHE A 343 -11.54 -10.90 -2.69
N PHE A 344 -12.09 -10.05 -3.56
CA PHE A 344 -13.37 -9.36 -3.32
C PHE A 344 -14.08 -8.99 -4.62
N PHE A 345 -15.41 -9.03 -4.61
CA PHE A 345 -16.24 -8.50 -5.68
C PHE A 345 -16.87 -7.16 -5.29
N PRO A 346 -16.96 -6.19 -6.21
CA PRO A 346 -17.68 -4.93 -5.98
C PRO A 346 -19.15 -5.12 -5.59
N THR A 347 -19.77 -6.23 -6.04
CA THR A 347 -21.15 -6.60 -5.74
C THR A 347 -21.35 -7.20 -4.34
N ASP A 348 -20.27 -7.61 -3.68
CA ASP A 348 -20.34 -8.16 -2.32
C ASP A 348 -20.70 -7.06 -1.29
N TYR A 349 -20.64 -5.79 -1.69
CA TYR A 349 -20.81 -4.64 -0.79
C TYR A 349 -21.67 -3.55 -1.42
N ASP A 350 -22.19 -2.64 -0.60
CA ASP A 350 -22.92 -1.48 -1.11
C ASP A 350 -21.98 -0.69 -2.03
N ILE A 351 -22.27 -0.75 -3.33
CA ILE A 351 -21.56 -0.09 -4.42
C ILE A 351 -21.36 1.40 -4.15
N ARG A 352 -22.26 2.05 -3.38
CA ARG A 352 -22.16 3.46 -2.99
C ARG A 352 -21.01 3.75 -2.01
N SER A 353 -20.47 2.71 -1.38
CA SER A 353 -19.37 2.81 -0.42
C SER A 353 -17.98 2.85 -1.09
N PHE A 354 -17.85 2.36 -2.33
CA PHE A 354 -16.61 2.38 -3.11
C PHE A 354 -16.30 3.79 -3.63
N ARG A 355 -15.90 4.69 -2.73
CA ARG A 355 -15.49 6.06 -3.07
C ARG A 355 -13.97 6.25 -3.05
N SER A 356 -13.19 5.17 -3.09
CA SER A 356 -11.73 5.24 -3.10
C SER A 356 -11.12 4.06 -3.87
N HIS A 357 -9.85 4.21 -4.26
CA HIS A 357 -9.10 3.10 -4.81
C HIS A 357 -8.70 2.15 -3.68
N PRO A 358 -8.60 0.84 -3.96
CA PRO A 358 -8.07 -0.08 -2.98
C PRO A 358 -6.61 0.28 -2.66
N ILE A 359 -6.31 0.50 -1.38
CA ILE A 359 -4.98 0.92 -0.91
C ILE A 359 -4.49 -0.05 0.16
N TRP A 360 -3.26 -0.54 -0.02
CA TRP A 360 -2.61 -1.42 0.95
C TRP A 360 -2.13 -0.63 2.16
N ILE A 361 -2.43 -1.10 3.37
CA ILE A 361 -2.07 -0.45 4.62
C ILE A 361 -1.60 -1.49 5.61
N THR A 362 -0.36 -1.37 6.07
CA THR A 362 0.15 -2.24 7.14
C THR A 362 -0.28 -1.67 8.50
N PRO A 363 -1.05 -2.41 9.32
CA PRO A 363 -1.50 -1.90 10.60
C PRO A 363 -0.33 -1.64 11.56
N SER A 364 -0.32 -0.45 12.18
CA SER A 364 0.70 -0.03 13.16
C SER A 364 0.41 -0.56 14.58
N ASN A 365 -0.85 -0.50 15.01
CA ASN A 365 -1.31 -0.95 16.33
C ASN A 365 -2.80 -1.38 16.28
N ILE A 366 -3.03 -2.69 16.18
CA ILE A 366 -4.38 -3.25 16.08
C ILE A 366 -5.09 -3.30 17.45
N LEU A 367 -4.34 -3.37 18.56
CA LEU A 367 -4.95 -3.50 19.91
C LEU A 367 -5.71 -2.26 20.36
N GLY A 368 -5.32 -1.09 19.86
CA GLY A 368 -6.01 0.17 20.12
C GLY A 368 -7.28 0.37 19.28
N VAL A 369 -7.52 -0.50 18.30
CA VAL A 369 -8.63 -0.34 17.36
C VAL A 369 -9.97 -0.57 18.06
N GLN A 370 -10.87 0.40 17.89
CA GLN A 370 -12.27 0.25 18.24
C GLN A 370 -13.01 -0.25 17.00
N PHE A 371 -13.29 -1.55 16.97
CA PHE A 371 -14.18 -2.12 15.96
C PHE A 371 -15.62 -1.70 16.26
N ASN A 372 -16.34 -1.17 15.27
CA ASN A 372 -17.76 -0.88 15.41
C ASN A 372 -18.51 -2.16 15.84
N THR A 373 -19.40 -2.03 16.81
CA THR A 373 -20.22 -3.14 17.35
C THR A 373 -21.47 -3.42 16.50
N ALA A 374 -21.50 -3.02 15.24
CA ALA A 374 -22.70 -3.15 14.40
C ALA A 374 -22.61 -4.37 13.49
N PHE A 375 -23.63 -5.22 13.61
CA PHE A 375 -24.02 -6.42 12.83
C PHE A 375 -23.43 -7.76 13.30
N ASP A 376 -24.17 -8.40 14.22
CA ASP A 376 -24.56 -9.81 14.09
C ASP A 376 -25.68 -9.93 13.04
#